data_AF-A0A1B6HGR2-F1
#
_entry.id   AF-A0A1B6HGR2-F1
#
_cell.length_a   1.000
_cell.length_b   1.000
_cell.length_c   1.000
_cell.angle_alpha   90.00
_cell.angle_beta   90.00
_cell.angle_gamma   90.00
#
_symmetry.space_group_name_H-M   'P 1'
#
loop_
_entity.id
_entity.type
_entity.pdbx_description
1 polymer ?
#
loop_
_entity_poly.entity_id
_entity_poly.type
_entity_poly.pdbx_seq_one_letter_code
_entity_poly.pdbx_strand_id
1 'polypeptide(L)'
;ETLTVVTSDHSHVLTFGGLSTPLGNPILGTDTKVSDMDGLPYSTLLYGNGPGYAAPRSIPANTTSVNSVHGSAAPRQWATHAGEDVPVYAQGPLANRLF
;
A
#
# COMPACT_ATOMS: atom_id res chain seq x y z
N GLU A 1 -16.96 -9.24 -30.85
CA GLU A 1 -17.86 -8.90 -29.73
C GLU A 1 -17.24 -9.48 -28.46
N THR A 2 -16.46 -8.69 -27.71
CA THR A 2 -15.73 -9.18 -26.53
C THR A 2 -16.00 -8.27 -25.35
N LEU A 3 -16.43 -8.86 -24.23
CA LEU A 3 -16.51 -8.20 -22.93
C LEU A 3 -15.26 -8.56 -22.12
N THR A 4 -14.55 -7.55 -21.65
CA THR A 4 -13.42 -7.68 -20.72
C THR A 4 -13.82 -7.11 -19.37
N VAL A 5 -13.57 -7.87 -18.30
CA VAL A 5 -13.83 -7.46 -16.91
C VAL A 5 -12.53 -7.62 -16.11
N VAL A 6 -12.20 -6.61 -15.30
CA VAL A 6 -11.05 -6.60 -14.40
C VAL A 6 -11.53 -6.29 -12.99
N THR A 7 -11.17 -7.15 -12.04
CA THR A 7 -11.46 -6.97 -10.61
C THR A 7 -10.38 -7.68 -9.80
N SER A 8 -10.52 -7.62 -8.48
CA SER A 8 -9.72 -8.38 -7.51
C SER A 8 -10.63 -9.36 -6.79
N ASP A 9 -10.08 -10.47 -6.32
CA ASP A 9 -10.78 -11.39 -5.42
C ASP A 9 -10.84 -10.82 -3.98
N HIS A 10 -9.81 -10.06 -3.58
CA HIS A 10 -9.76 -9.31 -2.31
C HIS A 10 -8.71 -8.19 -2.36
N SER A 11 -8.66 -7.38 -1.31
CA SER A 11 -7.60 -6.37 -1.09
C SER A 11 -6.52 -6.87 -0.11
N HIS A 12 -5.63 -5.98 0.32
CA HIS A 12 -4.62 -6.18 1.35
C HIS A 12 -4.62 -5.02 2.33
N VAL A 13 -4.07 -5.24 3.53
CA VAL A 13 -3.95 -4.20 4.58
C VAL A 13 -2.92 -3.10 4.25
N LEU A 14 -2.73 -2.78 2.97
CA LEU A 14 -1.88 -1.72 2.46
C LEU A 14 -2.56 -0.37 2.65
N THR A 15 -1.81 0.60 3.16
CA THR A 15 -2.24 1.99 3.22
C THR A 15 -1.25 2.84 2.44
N PHE A 16 -1.79 3.75 1.63
CA PHE A 16 -1.04 4.82 0.98
C PHE A 16 -1.41 6.13 1.66
N GLY A 17 -0.46 6.72 2.38
CA GLY A 17 -0.65 7.98 3.09
C GLY A 17 0.53 8.93 2.92
N GLY A 18 0.76 9.70 3.97
CA GLY A 18 1.70 10.81 4.00
C GLY A 18 0.99 12.11 4.40
N LEU A 19 1.74 13.00 5.05
CA LEU A 19 1.35 14.33 5.45
C LEU A 19 1.78 15.40 4.43
N SER A 20 2.95 15.26 3.80
CA SER A 20 3.49 16.30 2.90
C SER A 20 4.29 15.72 1.73
N THR A 21 3.86 14.56 1.25
CA THR A 21 4.40 13.93 0.04
C THR A 21 4.04 14.77 -1.20
N PRO A 22 5.00 15.36 -1.93
CA PRO A 22 4.72 16.17 -3.11
C PRO A 22 4.27 15.32 -4.30
N LEU A 23 3.55 15.94 -5.24
CA LEU A 23 3.29 15.32 -6.54
C LEU A 23 4.63 14.95 -7.21
N GLY A 24 4.73 13.71 -7.71
CA GLY A 24 5.96 13.19 -8.30
C GLY A 24 6.92 12.54 -7.30
N ASN A 25 6.59 12.47 -6.01
CA ASN A 25 7.36 11.66 -5.07
C ASN A 25 7.34 10.18 -5.48
N PRO A 26 8.48 9.46 -5.42
CA PRO A 26 8.50 8.02 -5.67
C PRO A 26 7.55 7.29 -4.71
N ILE A 27 6.71 6.39 -5.24
CA ILE A 27 5.72 5.66 -4.42
C ILE A 27 6.35 4.79 -3.33
N LEU A 28 7.56 4.28 -3.58
CA LEU A 28 8.36 3.51 -2.61
C LEU A 28 9.21 4.41 -1.69
N GLY A 29 9.10 5.74 -1.84
CA GLY A 29 9.85 6.72 -1.07
C GLY A 29 9.23 7.04 0.28
N THR A 30 9.96 7.84 1.06
CA THR A 30 9.48 8.39 2.33
C THR A 30 8.65 9.64 2.13
N ASP A 31 7.87 9.99 3.15
CA ASP A 31 7.34 11.35 3.25
C ASP A 31 8.50 12.35 3.41
N THR A 32 8.25 13.61 3.03
CA THR A 32 9.18 14.72 3.25
C THR A 32 9.20 15.19 4.70
N LYS A 33 8.15 14.87 5.47
CA LYS A 33 8.08 15.10 6.92
C LYS A 33 8.31 13.81 7.70
N VAL A 34 9.05 13.93 8.80
CA VAL A 34 9.23 12.84 9.77
C VAL A 34 7.99 12.72 10.67
N SER A 35 7.88 11.60 11.39
CA SER A 35 6.86 11.46 12.42
C SER A 35 7.07 12.51 13.52
N ASP A 36 5.99 13.14 13.95
CA ASP A 36 5.94 14.10 15.05
C ASP A 36 6.04 13.43 16.45
N MET A 37 5.90 12.11 16.51
CA MET A 37 5.96 11.32 17.75
C MET A 37 7.39 10.87 18.09
N ASP A 38 8.14 10.40 17.09
CA ASP A 38 9.49 9.84 17.30
C ASP A 38 10.60 10.52 16.48
N GLY A 39 10.25 11.47 15.60
CA GLY A 39 11.21 12.22 14.80
C GLY A 39 11.85 11.42 13.66
N LEU A 40 11.41 10.20 13.37
CA LEU A 40 12.04 9.35 12.35
C LEU A 40 11.21 9.31 11.04
N PRO A 41 11.85 9.16 9.87
CA PRO A 41 11.15 9.03 8.59
C PRO A 41 10.19 7.83 8.54
N TYR A 42 9.17 7.91 7.71
CA TYR A 42 8.24 6.81 7.41
C TYR A 42 7.96 6.75 5.90
N SER A 43 7.67 5.55 5.39
CA SER A 43 7.38 5.32 3.98
C SER A 43 5.98 5.80 3.61
N THR A 44 5.81 6.20 2.34
CA THR A 44 4.52 6.55 1.75
C THR A 44 3.52 5.38 1.83
N LEU A 45 4.03 4.16 1.67
CA LEU A 45 3.29 2.92 1.83
C LEU A 45 3.58 2.27 3.19
N LEU A 46 2.55 1.82 3.87
CA LEU A 46 2.62 1.05 5.12
C LEU A 46 1.61 -0.09 5.10
N TYR A 47 1.77 -1.08 5.97
CA TYR A 47 0.84 -2.19 6.13
C TYR A 47 0.24 -2.23 7.53
N GLY A 48 -1.02 -2.64 7.68
CA GLY A 48 -1.64 -2.86 8.99
C GLY A 48 -0.94 -3.98 9.79
N ASN A 49 -0.52 -5.06 9.11
CA ASN A 49 0.26 -6.14 9.70
C ASN A 49 1.19 -6.77 8.67
N GLY A 50 2.18 -7.52 9.13
CA GLY A 50 3.10 -8.22 8.23
C GLY A 50 4.50 -8.41 8.80
N PRO A 51 5.45 -8.87 7.95
CA PRO A 51 6.82 -9.14 8.36
C PRO A 51 7.65 -7.87 8.55
N GLY A 52 7.11 -6.71 8.20
CA GLY A 52 7.79 -5.41 8.33
C GLY A 52 7.69 -4.77 9.72
N TYR A 53 7.04 -5.42 10.69
CA TYR A 53 7.06 -4.96 12.07
C TYR A 53 8.46 -5.10 12.66
N ALA A 54 8.94 -4.06 13.34
CA ALA A 54 10.19 -4.08 14.08
C ALA A 54 10.08 -3.20 15.33
N ALA A 55 10.80 -3.58 16.40
CA ALA A 55 10.90 -2.83 17.65
C ALA A 55 12.37 -2.83 18.14
N PRO A 56 13.12 -1.71 18.04
CA PRO A 56 12.69 -0.42 17.49
C PRO A 56 12.32 -0.51 16.01
N ARG A 57 11.43 0.36 15.54
CA ARG A 57 10.99 0.33 14.15
C ARG A 57 12.13 0.62 13.19
N SER A 58 12.16 -0.10 12.08
CA SER A 58 13.14 0.11 11.02
C SER A 58 12.97 1.51 10.42
N ILE A 59 14.08 2.20 10.21
CA ILE A 59 14.09 3.41 9.39
C ILE A 59 13.98 2.98 7.94
N PRO A 60 12.99 3.48 7.16
CA PRO A 60 12.94 3.21 5.74
C PRO A 60 14.26 3.69 5.11
N ALA A 61 15.03 2.75 4.60
CA ALA A 61 16.20 3.09 3.82
C ALA A 61 15.72 3.58 2.45
N ASN A 62 16.35 4.63 1.91
CA ASN A 62 16.06 5.15 0.58
C ASN A 62 16.62 4.20 -0.48
N THR A 63 16.07 2.99 -0.55
CA THR A 63 16.52 1.94 -1.46
C THR A 63 15.36 1.57 -2.37
N THR A 64 15.66 1.42 -3.65
CA THR A 64 14.77 0.80 -4.64
C THR A 64 14.91 -0.72 -4.66
N SER A 65 15.42 -1.33 -3.58
CA SER A 65 15.59 -2.77 -3.51
C SER A 65 14.24 -3.45 -3.64
N VAL A 66 14.16 -4.38 -4.59
CA VAL A 66 12.97 -5.21 -4.87
C VAL A 66 12.55 -6.07 -3.67
N ASN A 67 13.46 -6.28 -2.71
CA ASN A 67 13.21 -7.07 -1.50
C ASN A 67 12.90 -6.19 -0.27
N SER A 68 12.63 -4.89 -0.44
CA SER A 68 12.29 -3.99 0.66
C SER A 68 10.95 -4.37 1.29
N VAL A 69 10.93 -4.60 2.60
CA VAL A 69 9.71 -4.86 3.38
C VAL A 69 9.28 -3.58 4.06
N HIS A 70 8.06 -3.12 3.77
CA HIS A 70 7.51 -1.88 4.32
C HIS A 70 7.04 -2.07 5.76
N GLY A 71 7.11 -1.00 6.55
CA GLY A 71 6.72 -1.02 7.96
C GLY A 71 5.28 -1.50 8.17
N SER A 72 5.06 -2.22 9.27
CA SER A 72 3.72 -2.66 9.65
C SER A 72 3.44 -2.54 11.14
N ALA A 73 2.16 -2.37 11.52
CA ALA A 73 1.79 -2.12 12.92
C ALA A 73 1.73 -3.39 13.78
N ALA A 74 1.31 -4.53 13.24
CA ALA A 74 1.28 -5.81 13.96
C ALA A 74 2.19 -6.88 13.34
N PRO A 75 3.02 -7.60 14.13
CA PRO A 75 3.96 -8.59 13.60
C PRO A 75 3.25 -9.85 13.08
N ARG A 76 3.56 -10.21 11.84
CA ARG A 76 3.09 -11.44 11.18
C ARG A 76 4.16 -11.96 10.21
N GLN A 77 4.18 -13.26 9.93
CA GLN A 77 5.05 -13.78 8.86
C GLN A 77 4.61 -13.30 7.46
N TRP A 78 3.31 -13.09 7.27
CA TRP A 78 2.71 -12.60 6.04
C TRP A 78 1.65 -11.54 6.34
N ALA A 79 1.61 -10.48 5.54
CA ALA A 79 0.53 -9.50 5.58
C ALA A 79 -0.80 -10.19 5.22
N THR A 80 -1.89 -9.79 5.87
CA THR A 80 -3.22 -10.37 5.61
C THR A 80 -3.91 -9.70 4.42
N HIS A 81 -4.93 -10.38 3.89
CA HIS A 81 -5.94 -9.75 3.05
C HIS A 81 -6.66 -8.65 3.85
N ALA A 82 -7.33 -7.76 3.12
CA ALA A 82 -8.25 -6.80 3.70
C ALA A 82 -9.66 -6.98 3.11
N GLY A 83 -10.66 -6.53 3.87
CA GLY A 83 -12.08 -6.84 3.65
C GLY A 83 -12.91 -5.67 3.14
N GLU A 84 -12.28 -4.60 2.69
CA GLU A 84 -12.95 -3.50 2.01
C GLU A 84 -13.33 -3.86 0.57
N ASP A 85 -14.30 -3.12 0.02
CA ASP A 85 -14.76 -3.28 -1.35
C ASP A 85 -13.59 -3.09 -2.35
N VAL A 86 -13.57 -3.91 -3.39
CA VAL A 86 -12.63 -3.81 -4.51
C VAL A 86 -13.36 -3.38 -5.79
N PRO A 87 -12.70 -2.63 -6.70
CA PRO A 87 -13.36 -2.14 -7.89
C PRO A 87 -13.64 -3.25 -8.90
N VAL A 88 -14.64 -3.00 -9.75
CA VAL A 88 -14.84 -3.76 -10.99
C VAL A 88 -14.82 -2.81 -12.17
N TYR A 89 -13.98 -3.09 -13.16
CA TYR A 89 -13.88 -2.35 -14.42
C TYR A 89 -14.35 -3.24 -15.57
N ALA A 90 -15.16 -2.71 -16.47
CA ALA A 90 -15.67 -3.46 -17.62
C ALA A 90 -15.59 -2.65 -18.92
N GLN A 91 -15.28 -3.32 -20.03
CA GLN A 91 -15.25 -2.73 -21.38
C GLN A 91 -15.77 -3.74 -22.42
N GLY A 92 -16.63 -3.28 -23.34
CA GLY A 92 -17.19 -4.10 -24.41
C GLY A 92 -18.73 -4.20 -24.37
N PRO A 93 -19.34 -5.12 -25.14
CA PRO A 93 -20.78 -5.35 -25.11
C PRO A 93 -21.27 -5.63 -23.68
N LEU A 94 -22.37 -4.99 -23.28
CA LEU A 94 -22.98 -5.10 -21.94
C LEU A 94 -22.15 -4.54 -20.76
N ALA A 95 -21.03 -3.85 -20.98
CA ALA A 95 -20.20 -3.31 -19.90
C ALA A 95 -20.96 -2.35 -18.94
N ASN A 96 -21.99 -1.66 -19.43
CA ASN A 96 -22.84 -0.75 -18.64
C ASN A 96 -24.01 -1.44 -17.91
N ARG A 97 -24.11 -2.77 -17.99
CA ARG A 97 -25.15 -3.58 -17.33
C ARG A 97 -24.61 -4.33 -16.13
N LEU A 98 -23.29 -4.49 -16.04
CA LEU A 98 -22.66 -5.31 -15.01
C LEU A 98 -22.64 -4.61 -13.64
N PHE A 99 -22.74 -3.27 -13.59
CA PHE A 99 -22.84 -2.42 -12.39
C PHE A 99 -23.57 -1.12 -12.73
#